data_AF-A0A260SSG6-F1
#
_entry.id   AF-A0A260SSG6-F1
#
_cell.length_a   1.000
_cell.length_b   1.000
_cell.length_c   1.000
_cell.angle_alpha   90.00
_cell.angle_beta   90.00
_cell.angle_gamma   90.00
#
_symmetry.space_group_name_H-M   'P 1'
#
loop_
_entity.id
_entity.type
_entity.pdbx_description
1 polymer ?
#
loop_
_entity_poly.entity_id
_entity_poly.type
_entity_poly.pdbx_seq_one_letter_code
_entity_poly.pdbx_strand_id
1 'polypeptide(L)'
;MFVPSDRTDSNLARVIPLFGHRGSRTTNTEFVDDIEPAVESPVERLTPHDIELTPPTAEDEFAALTASKPIAQLRSLLEWLGTSRPITGTGVPRPGSVSELAKAVGVDLDARARNSRSMRDIRNLMTLWDAATAAGLIELTSTTAIRGPWADEFAHSLPGSLAAHRTALSHVIRRYFLSEDPLRQSQAPDVVAGQIVLAAMTGTPRKRLPEVGSAHSGDLYEHIIALMLRGLLDQFIADGWLVCDGTYEVPAPLRSTVLDAMKSLRYYETDDLNR
;
A
#
# COMPACT_ATOMS: atom_id res chain seq x y z
N MET A 1 -45.58 6.13 -16.25
CA MET A 1 -45.53 6.17 -14.77
C MET A 1 -44.24 5.48 -14.36
N PHE A 2 -43.22 6.27 -14.02
CA PHE A 2 -41.91 5.80 -13.55
C PHE A 2 -41.99 5.61 -12.03
N VAL A 3 -41.51 4.46 -11.53
CA VAL A 3 -40.91 4.33 -10.20
C VAL A 3 -39.71 3.38 -10.33
N PRO A 4 -38.50 3.80 -9.89
CA PRO A 4 -37.28 3.01 -9.95
C PRO A 4 -37.16 2.10 -8.72
N SER A 5 -36.71 0.86 -8.89
CA SER A 5 -36.27 0.04 -7.76
C SER A 5 -34.80 0.31 -7.51
N ASP A 6 -34.60 1.18 -6.54
CA ASP A 6 -33.39 1.39 -5.77
C ASP A 6 -32.82 0.04 -5.30
N ARG A 7 -31.65 -0.34 -5.81
CA ARG A 7 -30.83 -1.43 -5.24
C ARG A 7 -29.58 -0.74 -4.70
N THR A 8 -29.71 -0.34 -3.46
CA THR A 8 -28.70 0.27 -2.62
C THR A 8 -27.45 -0.60 -2.54
N ASP A 9 -26.30 0.04 -2.80
CA ASP A 9 -24.91 -0.47 -2.74
C ASP A 9 -24.44 -0.90 -1.33
N SER A 10 -25.34 -1.21 -0.40
CA SER A 10 -25.03 -1.39 1.02
C SER A 10 -24.76 -2.84 1.46
N ASN A 11 -24.59 -3.80 0.54
CA ASN A 11 -24.42 -5.21 0.88
C ASN A 11 -23.08 -5.86 0.47
N LEU A 12 -22.11 -5.09 -0.03
CA LEU A 12 -20.80 -5.63 -0.43
C LEU A 12 -19.74 -5.64 0.70
N ALA A 13 -20.06 -5.14 1.90
CA ALA A 13 -19.08 -4.97 2.98
C ALA A 13 -19.08 -6.06 4.06
N ARG A 14 -19.82 -7.17 3.91
CA ARG A 14 -20.02 -8.15 5.00
C ARG A 14 -19.53 -9.58 4.78
N VAL A 15 -18.76 -9.88 3.74
CA VAL A 15 -18.16 -11.21 3.59
C VAL A 15 -16.76 -11.04 3.02
N ILE A 16 -15.73 -11.46 3.75
CA ILE A 16 -14.42 -11.77 3.16
C ILE A 16 -14.39 -13.29 2.97
N PRO A 17 -14.77 -13.83 1.79
CA PRO A 17 -14.44 -15.20 1.46
C PRO A 17 -13.03 -15.17 0.87
N LEU A 18 -12.02 -15.51 1.67
CA LEU A 18 -10.67 -15.81 1.19
C LEU A 18 -10.70 -17.19 0.50
N PHE A 19 -11.32 -17.24 -0.68
CA PHE A 19 -11.34 -18.34 -1.65
C PHE A 19 -11.91 -19.68 -1.15
N GLY A 20 -13.24 -19.76 -1.05
CA GLY A 20 -14.00 -21.00 -0.92
C GLY A 20 -14.90 -21.23 -2.15
N HIS A 21 -14.65 -22.34 -2.86
CA HIS A 21 -15.33 -22.76 -4.10
C HIS A 21 -16.85 -22.96 -3.91
N ARG A 22 -17.68 -22.60 -4.90
CA ARG A 22 -19.03 -23.16 -5.03
C ARG A 22 -19.39 -23.49 -6.49
N GLY A 23 -19.11 -24.75 -6.84
CA GLY A 23 -19.93 -25.62 -7.70
C GLY A 23 -20.37 -25.09 -9.06
N SER A 24 -19.62 -25.47 -10.10
CA SER A 24 -20.16 -25.55 -11.46
C SER A 24 -21.37 -26.48 -11.46
N ARG A 25 -22.53 -25.97 -11.86
CA ARG A 25 -23.79 -26.71 -11.91
C ARG A 25 -23.81 -27.54 -13.19
N THR A 26 -23.15 -28.70 -13.20
CA THR A 26 -23.36 -29.72 -14.23
C THR A 26 -24.37 -30.74 -13.74
N THR A 27 -25.49 -30.82 -14.45
CA THR A 27 -26.49 -31.87 -14.37
C THR A 27 -25.85 -33.23 -14.67
N ASN A 28 -25.69 -34.09 -13.67
CA ASN A 28 -26.20 -35.46 -13.67
C ASN A 28 -25.74 -36.21 -12.42
N THR A 29 -26.60 -37.14 -12.05
CA THR A 29 -26.62 -38.07 -10.93
C THR A 29 -25.31 -38.78 -10.57
N GLU A 30 -25.20 -39.01 -9.25
CA GLU A 30 -24.61 -40.17 -8.56
C GLU A 30 -23.16 -40.12 -8.02
N PHE A 31 -23.11 -40.34 -6.69
CA PHE A 31 -22.02 -40.73 -5.78
C PHE A 31 -21.02 -39.70 -5.21
N VAL A 32 -20.79 -39.91 -3.90
CA VAL A 32 -19.59 -39.68 -3.06
C VAL A 32 -19.68 -38.56 -2.02
N ASP A 33 -19.57 -39.00 -0.76
CA ASP A 33 -19.22 -38.33 0.50
C ASP A 33 -19.57 -36.85 0.70
N ASP A 34 -20.40 -36.62 1.72
CA ASP A 34 -20.53 -35.36 2.46
C ASP A 34 -19.16 -34.94 3.04
N ILE A 35 -18.36 -34.26 2.24
CA ILE A 35 -17.37 -33.32 2.73
C ILE A 35 -18.08 -31.98 2.78
N GLU A 36 -18.66 -31.64 3.93
CA GLU A 36 -18.99 -30.25 4.21
C GLU A 36 -17.71 -29.43 3.99
N PRO A 37 -17.71 -28.45 3.06
CA PRO A 37 -16.56 -27.56 2.97
C PRO A 37 -16.45 -26.89 4.33
N ALA A 38 -15.31 -27.09 5.00
CA ALA A 38 -14.97 -26.37 6.21
C ALA A 38 -15.17 -24.88 5.93
N VAL A 39 -16.28 -24.34 6.40
CA VAL A 39 -16.54 -22.91 6.34
C VAL A 39 -15.52 -22.32 7.29
N GLU A 40 -14.39 -21.86 6.75
CA GLU A 40 -13.45 -21.02 7.49
C GLU A 40 -14.29 -19.95 8.19
N SER A 41 -14.21 -19.91 9.51
CA SER A 41 -15.01 -19.01 10.33
C SER A 41 -14.95 -17.59 9.76
N PRO A 42 -16.05 -16.82 9.80
CA PRO A 42 -16.07 -15.47 9.26
C PRO A 42 -14.89 -14.71 9.86
N VAL A 43 -13.96 -14.32 9.00
CA VAL A 43 -12.77 -13.58 9.39
C VAL A 43 -13.24 -12.29 10.05
N GLU A 44 -13.01 -12.19 11.36
CA GLU A 44 -13.27 -10.97 12.10
C GLU A 44 -12.47 -9.84 11.45
N ARG A 45 -13.20 -8.81 11.00
CA ARG A 45 -12.60 -7.66 10.33
C ARG A 45 -11.91 -6.82 11.40
N LEU A 46 -10.60 -6.67 11.26
CA LEU A 46 -9.80 -5.82 12.11
C LEU A 46 -9.91 -4.37 11.63
N THR A 47 -10.02 -3.45 12.57
CA THR A 47 -9.80 -2.02 12.36
C THR A 47 -8.45 -1.62 12.98
N PRO A 48 -7.83 -0.51 12.52
CA PRO A 48 -6.63 0.02 13.15
C PRO A 48 -6.81 0.36 14.64
N HIS A 49 -8.05 0.55 15.10
CA HIS A 49 -8.37 0.86 16.50
C HIS A 49 -8.41 -0.37 17.39
N ASP A 50 -8.56 -1.57 16.82
CA ASP A 50 -8.57 -2.83 17.58
C ASP A 50 -7.13 -3.33 17.89
N ILE A 51 -6.09 -2.60 17.46
CA ILE A 51 -4.69 -3.00 17.62
C ILE A 51 -4.01 -2.14 18.69
N GLU A 52 -3.66 -2.78 19.78
CA GLU A 52 -2.79 -2.21 20.81
C GLU A 52 -1.34 -2.63 20.57
N LEU A 53 -0.44 -1.65 20.48
CA LEU A 53 0.98 -1.87 20.24
C LEU A 53 1.80 -1.41 21.45
N THR A 54 2.81 -2.19 21.79
CA THR A 54 3.89 -1.69 22.63
C THR A 54 4.80 -0.82 21.76
N PRO A 55 5.02 0.46 22.12
CA PRO A 55 5.89 1.33 21.33
C PRO A 55 7.33 0.81 21.34
N PRO A 56 8.02 0.79 20.18
CA PRO A 56 9.42 0.39 20.12
C PRO A 56 10.32 1.44 20.79
N THR A 57 11.56 1.06 21.05
CA THR A 57 12.59 2.04 21.40
C THR A 57 12.83 2.95 20.19
N ALA A 58 13.20 4.22 20.43
CA ALA A 58 13.48 5.16 19.35
C ALA A 58 14.65 4.69 18.47
N GLU A 59 15.63 3.97 19.04
CA GLU A 59 16.79 3.43 18.33
C GLU A 59 16.39 2.30 17.39
N ASP A 60 15.66 1.30 17.87
CA ASP A 60 15.22 0.16 17.05
C ASP A 60 14.30 0.59 15.92
N GLU A 61 13.37 1.51 16.21
CA GLU A 61 12.48 2.08 15.20
C GLU A 61 13.27 2.85 14.15
N PHE A 62 14.18 3.72 14.57
CA PHE A 62 14.99 4.50 13.66
C PHE A 62 15.83 3.61 12.74
N ALA A 63 16.45 2.56 13.29
CA ALA A 63 17.22 1.58 12.53
C ALA A 63 16.35 0.88 11.48
N ALA A 64 15.15 0.41 11.86
CA ALA A 64 14.23 -0.26 10.95
C ALA A 64 13.70 0.69 9.85
N LEU A 65 13.34 1.93 10.21
CA LEU A 65 12.91 2.94 9.24
C LEU A 65 14.01 3.22 8.21
N THR A 66 15.25 3.43 8.68
CA THR A 66 16.43 3.73 7.86
C THR A 66 16.78 2.60 6.88
N ALA A 67 16.48 1.36 7.26
CA ALA A 67 16.70 0.15 6.45
C ALA A 67 15.63 -0.07 5.37
N SER A 68 14.47 0.58 5.47
CA SER A 68 13.40 0.41 4.49
C SER A 68 13.76 1.00 3.13
N LYS A 69 13.31 0.35 2.07
CA LYS A 69 13.61 0.79 0.69
C LYS A 69 13.05 2.18 0.39
N PRO A 70 11.80 2.55 0.77
CA PRO A 70 11.29 3.89 0.48
C PRO A 70 12.12 5.01 1.10
N ILE A 71 12.65 4.81 2.31
CA ILE A 71 13.53 5.77 2.97
C ILE A 71 14.86 5.89 2.22
N ALA A 72 15.45 4.78 1.77
CA ALA A 72 16.63 4.82 0.92
C ALA A 72 16.38 5.58 -0.39
N GLN A 73 15.23 5.36 -1.04
CA GLN A 73 14.85 6.08 -2.26
C GLN A 73 14.67 7.58 -2.02
N LEU A 74 14.11 7.99 -0.89
CA LEU A 74 13.98 9.40 -0.52
C LEU A 74 15.33 10.06 -0.28
N ARG A 75 16.31 9.35 0.29
CA ARG A 75 17.69 9.85 0.38
C ARG A 75 18.30 10.06 -1.02
N SER A 76 18.10 9.11 -1.94
CA SER A 76 18.55 9.26 -3.33
C SER A 76 17.83 10.40 -4.06
N LEU A 77 16.55 10.66 -3.74
CA LEU A 77 15.83 11.84 -4.24
C LEU A 77 16.49 13.13 -3.75
N LEU A 78 16.87 13.21 -2.47
CA LEU A 78 17.57 14.37 -1.91
C LEU A 78 18.96 14.57 -2.50
N GLU A 79 19.68 13.49 -2.82
CA GLU A 79 20.95 13.56 -3.54
C GLU A 79 20.77 14.09 -4.95
N TRP A 80 19.79 13.57 -5.70
CA TRP A 80 19.44 14.04 -7.03
C TRP A 80 19.01 15.52 -7.05
N LEU A 81 18.24 15.94 -6.03
CA LEU A 81 17.80 17.32 -5.86
C LEU A 81 18.99 18.27 -5.70
N GLY A 82 20.06 17.83 -5.04
CA GLY A 82 21.20 18.68 -4.71
C GLY A 82 20.76 19.89 -3.88
N THR A 83 21.18 21.09 -4.29
CA THR A 83 20.73 22.35 -3.69
C THR A 83 19.29 22.71 -4.07
N SER A 84 18.96 22.58 -5.36
CA SER A 84 17.62 22.87 -5.88
C SER A 84 17.45 22.32 -7.30
N ARG A 85 16.20 22.09 -7.71
CA ARG A 85 15.85 21.74 -9.09
C ARG A 85 14.64 22.54 -9.60
N PRO A 86 14.58 22.88 -10.89
CA PRO A 86 13.43 23.55 -11.48
C PRO A 86 12.22 22.61 -11.54
N ILE A 87 11.06 23.14 -11.18
CA ILE A 87 9.76 22.45 -11.29
C ILE A 87 8.90 23.14 -12.35
N THR A 88 7.79 22.50 -12.68
CA THR A 88 6.67 23.10 -13.41
C THR A 88 5.84 23.97 -12.47
N GLY A 89 4.92 24.78 -13.02
CA GLY A 89 3.95 25.52 -12.21
C GLY A 89 2.98 24.63 -11.42
N THR A 90 3.00 23.31 -11.67
CA THR A 90 2.24 22.31 -10.94
C THR A 90 3.01 21.65 -9.80
N GLY A 91 4.23 22.13 -9.49
CA GLY A 91 4.97 21.64 -8.31
C GLY A 91 5.74 20.35 -8.53
N VAL A 92 5.88 19.87 -9.77
CA VAL A 92 6.60 18.62 -10.09
C VAL A 92 7.82 18.89 -10.96
N PRO A 93 8.86 18.03 -10.92
CA PRO A 93 10.00 18.12 -11.83
C PRO A 93 9.58 18.26 -13.30
N ARG A 94 10.34 19.07 -14.04
CA ARG A 94 10.09 19.25 -15.48
C ARG A 94 10.21 17.91 -16.22
N PRO A 95 9.44 17.68 -17.31
CA PRO A 95 9.45 16.41 -18.03
C PRO A 95 10.84 15.90 -18.42
N GLY A 96 11.74 16.80 -18.82
CA GLY A 96 13.12 16.45 -19.19
C GLY A 96 13.97 15.87 -18.04
N SER A 97 13.57 16.08 -16.78
CA SER A 97 14.30 15.59 -15.60
C SER A 97 13.68 14.33 -14.98
N VAL A 98 12.52 13.89 -15.46
CA VAL A 98 11.79 12.74 -14.89
C VAL A 98 12.58 11.44 -15.02
N SER A 99 13.22 11.20 -16.17
CA SER A 99 14.06 10.01 -16.39
C SER A 99 15.30 10.00 -15.49
N GLU A 100 15.92 11.17 -15.26
CA GLU A 100 17.05 11.32 -14.33
C GLU A 100 16.63 11.01 -12.89
N LEU A 101 15.50 11.57 -12.45
CA LEU A 101 14.94 11.30 -11.13
C LEU A 101 14.62 9.80 -10.97
N ALA A 102 13.92 9.19 -11.93
CA ALA A 102 13.55 7.78 -11.87
C ALA A 102 14.76 6.87 -11.72
N LYS A 103 15.83 7.15 -12.49
CA LYS A 103 17.10 6.44 -12.38
C LYS A 103 17.74 6.64 -11.00
N ALA A 104 17.74 7.87 -10.49
CA ALA A 104 18.33 8.18 -9.18
C ALA A 104 17.65 7.41 -8.04
N VAL A 105 16.31 7.33 -8.06
CA VAL A 105 15.54 6.63 -7.02
C VAL A 105 15.34 5.13 -7.29
N GLY A 106 15.92 4.60 -8.37
CA GLY A 106 15.80 3.18 -8.73
C GLY A 106 14.36 2.75 -9.06
N VAL A 107 13.58 3.62 -9.68
CA VAL A 107 12.22 3.30 -10.16
C VAL A 107 12.28 2.98 -11.65
N ASP A 108 11.90 1.76 -12.00
CA ASP A 108 11.78 1.33 -13.39
C ASP A 108 10.53 1.93 -14.03
N LEU A 109 10.73 2.62 -15.15
CA LEU A 109 9.64 3.20 -15.93
C LEU A 109 9.19 2.20 -17.00
N ASP A 110 7.95 1.74 -16.88
CA ASP A 110 7.32 0.94 -17.92
C ASP A 110 7.12 1.73 -19.24
N ALA A 111 6.61 1.07 -20.28
CA ALA A 111 6.40 1.72 -21.58
C ALA A 111 5.40 2.89 -21.51
N ARG A 112 4.38 2.83 -20.63
CA ARG A 112 3.39 3.90 -20.47
C ARG A 112 4.00 5.09 -19.75
N ALA A 113 4.71 4.84 -18.64
CA ALA A 113 5.38 5.86 -17.83
C ALA A 113 6.46 6.59 -18.63
N ARG A 114 7.24 5.88 -19.46
CA ARG A 114 8.24 6.51 -20.35
C ARG A 114 7.66 7.47 -21.38
N ASN A 115 6.42 7.22 -21.80
CA ASN A 115 5.70 8.07 -22.75
C ASN A 115 4.83 9.15 -22.07
N SER A 116 4.82 9.21 -20.73
CA SER A 116 4.06 10.23 -20.02
C SER A 116 4.65 11.63 -20.26
N ARG A 117 3.77 12.61 -20.37
CA ARG A 117 4.12 14.04 -20.52
C ARG A 117 4.30 14.74 -19.17
N SER A 118 4.02 14.07 -18.06
CA SER A 118 4.02 14.66 -16.72
C SER A 118 4.39 13.61 -15.67
N MET A 119 5.26 13.95 -14.73
CA MET A 119 5.57 13.06 -13.61
C MET A 119 4.31 12.66 -12.82
N ARG A 120 3.26 13.48 -12.84
CA ARG A 120 1.96 13.19 -12.19
C ARG A 120 1.32 11.89 -12.62
N ASP A 121 1.59 11.43 -13.84
CA ASP A 121 1.03 10.16 -14.33
C ASP A 121 1.88 8.95 -13.93
N ILE A 122 3.02 9.17 -13.24
CA ILE A 122 3.97 8.14 -12.81
C ILE A 122 3.82 7.98 -11.30
N ARG A 123 2.89 7.10 -10.90
CA ARG A 123 2.48 6.90 -9.50
C ARG A 123 3.63 6.69 -8.53
N ASN A 124 4.62 5.86 -8.89
CA ASN A 124 5.74 5.55 -7.99
C ASN A 124 6.61 6.79 -7.70
N LEU A 125 6.84 7.65 -8.69
CA LEU A 125 7.58 8.90 -8.50
C LEU A 125 6.77 9.92 -7.72
N MET A 126 5.48 10.05 -8.03
CA MET A 126 4.60 10.94 -7.26
C MET A 126 4.52 10.53 -5.79
N THR A 127 4.47 9.23 -5.50
CA THR A 127 4.44 8.71 -4.12
C THR A 127 5.67 9.17 -3.34
N LEU A 128 6.86 9.07 -3.94
CA LEU A 128 8.10 9.54 -3.30
C LEU A 128 8.16 11.07 -3.20
N TRP A 129 7.70 11.78 -4.23
CA TRP A 129 7.67 13.25 -4.24
C TRP A 129 6.73 13.84 -3.18
N ASP A 130 5.54 13.26 -3.06
CA ASP A 130 4.54 13.67 -2.08
C ASP A 130 4.98 13.29 -0.66
N ALA A 131 5.58 12.11 -0.47
CA ALA A 131 6.17 11.72 0.81
C ALA A 131 7.32 12.64 1.23
N ALA A 132 8.21 13.02 0.30
CA ALA A 132 9.28 13.98 0.56
C ALA A 132 8.73 15.35 0.97
N THR A 133 7.65 15.79 0.31
CA THR A 133 6.97 17.06 0.64
C THR A 133 6.31 16.98 2.02
N ALA A 134 5.55 15.91 2.28
CA ALA A 134 4.83 15.71 3.53
C ALA A 134 5.78 15.60 4.75
N ALA A 135 6.93 14.97 4.57
CA ALA A 135 7.95 14.83 5.62
C ALA A 135 8.85 16.07 5.75
N GLY A 136 8.61 17.15 4.99
CA GLY A 136 9.42 18.37 5.03
C GLY A 136 10.87 18.16 4.57
N LEU A 137 11.09 17.16 3.70
CA LEU A 137 12.40 16.89 3.08
C LEU A 137 12.63 17.81 1.89
N ILE A 138 11.57 18.21 1.21
CA ILE A 138 11.60 19.19 0.12
C ILE A 138 10.57 20.29 0.37
N GLU A 139 10.92 21.50 -0.05
CA GLU A 139 10.01 22.64 -0.10
C GLU A 139 9.82 23.07 -1.55
N LEU A 140 8.57 23.36 -1.92
CA LEU A 140 8.21 23.77 -3.26
C LEU A 140 7.95 25.27 -3.27
N THR A 141 8.71 26.00 -4.08
CA THR A 141 8.39 27.37 -4.46
C THR A 141 7.48 27.37 -5.69
N SER A 142 7.20 28.54 -6.27
CA SER A 142 6.46 28.63 -7.53
C SER A 142 7.21 28.02 -8.74
N THR A 143 8.54 27.88 -8.66
CA THR A 143 9.38 27.48 -9.82
C THR A 143 10.52 26.52 -9.49
N THR A 144 10.83 26.31 -8.22
CA THR A 144 11.93 25.43 -7.77
C THR A 144 11.50 24.54 -6.61
N ALA A 145 12.03 23.32 -6.60
CA ALA A 145 12.08 22.50 -5.39
C ALA A 145 13.44 22.71 -4.74
N ILE A 146 13.44 22.93 -3.42
CA ILE A 146 14.64 23.11 -2.60
C ILE A 146 14.63 22.12 -1.44
N ARG A 147 15.76 21.96 -0.78
CA ARG A 147 15.86 21.13 0.44
C ARG A 147 15.03 21.76 1.56
N GLY A 148 14.22 20.93 2.22
CA GLY A 148 13.46 21.34 3.41
C GLY A 148 14.27 21.26 4.70
N PRO A 149 13.67 21.65 5.84
CA PRO A 149 14.36 21.75 7.13
C PRO A 149 14.94 20.43 7.64
N TRP A 150 14.33 19.30 7.26
CA TRP A 150 14.76 17.97 7.71
C TRP A 150 15.68 17.26 6.71
N ALA A 151 15.95 17.86 5.55
CA ALA A 151 16.63 17.20 4.44
C ALA A 151 18.04 16.71 4.82
N ASP A 152 18.82 17.52 5.53
CA ASP A 152 20.21 17.18 5.83
C ASP A 152 20.32 16.11 6.91
N GLU A 153 19.54 16.22 7.97
CA GLU A 153 19.50 15.16 8.99
C GLU A 153 18.96 13.85 8.42
N PHE A 154 17.94 13.90 7.58
CA PHE A 154 17.36 12.73 6.93
C PHE A 154 18.36 12.06 5.97
N ALA A 155 19.03 12.85 5.13
CA ALA A 155 20.01 12.34 4.16
C ALA A 155 21.17 11.60 4.84
N HIS A 156 21.59 12.05 6.01
CA HIS A 156 22.68 11.43 6.79
C HIS A 156 22.17 10.44 7.84
N SER A 157 20.88 10.12 7.86
CA SER A 157 20.25 9.21 8.82
C SER A 157 20.61 9.58 10.27
N LEU A 158 20.42 10.86 10.62
CA LEU A 158 20.62 11.34 11.98
C LEU A 158 19.32 11.18 12.81
N PRO A 159 19.41 10.78 14.10
CA PRO A 159 18.24 10.51 14.93
C PRO A 159 17.26 11.68 15.10
N GLY A 160 17.71 12.93 14.95
CA GLY A 160 16.85 14.12 15.00
C GLY A 160 15.75 14.13 13.94
N SER A 161 15.96 13.42 12.83
CA SER A 161 15.01 13.26 11.73
C SER A 161 14.02 12.10 11.89
N LEU A 162 13.93 11.47 13.06
CA LEU A 162 13.04 10.32 13.31
C LEU A 162 11.57 10.63 12.94
N ALA A 163 11.06 11.81 13.29
CA ALA A 163 9.69 12.20 12.94
C ALA A 163 9.47 12.31 11.43
N ALA A 164 10.47 12.79 10.68
CA ALA A 164 10.43 12.85 9.22
C ALA A 164 10.46 11.45 8.60
N HIS A 165 11.24 10.51 9.15
CA HIS A 165 11.23 9.10 8.74
C HIS A 165 9.86 8.43 8.92
N ARG A 166 9.23 8.61 10.09
CA ARG A 166 7.87 8.12 10.37
C ARG A 166 6.86 8.69 9.36
N THR A 167 6.89 10.00 9.16
CA THR A 167 5.98 10.71 8.24
C THR A 167 6.16 10.23 6.81
N ALA A 168 7.41 10.13 6.36
CA ALA A 168 7.74 9.69 5.01
C ALA A 168 7.25 8.27 4.74
N LEU A 169 7.60 7.31 5.59
CA LEU A 169 7.21 5.92 5.40
C LEU A 169 5.69 5.75 5.52
N SER A 170 5.05 6.40 6.49
CA SER A 170 3.59 6.38 6.64
C SER A 170 2.89 6.88 5.39
N HIS A 171 3.39 7.96 4.78
CA HIS A 171 2.83 8.51 3.55
C HIS A 171 2.97 7.55 2.36
N VAL A 172 4.13 6.90 2.22
CA VAL A 172 4.36 5.88 1.18
C VAL A 172 3.42 4.70 1.36
N ILE A 173 3.31 4.15 2.58
CA ILE A 173 2.43 3.02 2.90
C ILE A 173 0.99 3.36 2.55
N ARG A 174 0.51 4.53 2.96
CA ARG A 174 -0.84 5.00 2.66
C ARG A 174 -1.14 4.97 1.16
N ARG A 175 -0.16 5.37 0.33
CA ARG A 175 -0.36 5.47 -1.12
C ARG A 175 -0.50 4.11 -1.81
N TYR A 176 -0.08 3.00 -1.19
CA TYR A 176 -0.39 1.66 -1.72
C TYR A 176 -1.89 1.39 -1.77
N PHE A 177 -2.62 1.79 -0.74
CA PHE A 177 -4.05 1.54 -0.58
C PHE A 177 -4.94 2.58 -1.25
N LEU A 178 -4.37 3.68 -1.73
CA LEU A 178 -5.09 4.71 -2.48
C LEU A 178 -4.91 4.48 -3.98
N SER A 179 -5.72 3.58 -4.56
CA SER A 179 -5.79 3.47 -6.01
C SER A 179 -6.77 4.48 -6.59
N GLU A 180 -6.25 5.31 -7.48
CA GLU A 180 -7.01 6.24 -8.31
C GLU A 180 -7.19 5.73 -9.74
N ASP A 181 -6.83 4.47 -10.02
CA ASP A 181 -7.01 3.90 -11.36
C ASP A 181 -8.52 3.81 -11.70
N PRO A 182 -9.01 4.58 -12.68
CA PRO A 182 -10.41 4.58 -13.07
C PRO A 182 -10.87 3.24 -13.67
N LEU A 183 -9.93 2.38 -14.08
CA LEU A 183 -10.21 1.03 -14.55
C LEU A 183 -10.29 0.02 -13.41
N ARG A 184 -9.88 0.40 -12.19
CA ARG A 184 -9.96 -0.48 -11.02
C ARG A 184 -11.38 -0.46 -10.47
N GLN A 185 -12.16 -1.44 -10.92
CA GLN A 185 -13.58 -1.56 -10.59
C GLN A 185 -13.84 -1.99 -9.14
N SER A 186 -12.83 -2.49 -8.43
CA SER A 186 -12.99 -2.98 -7.05
C SER A 186 -11.83 -2.60 -6.13
N GLN A 187 -12.19 -2.16 -4.92
CA GLN A 187 -11.27 -1.90 -3.80
C GLN A 187 -10.95 -3.18 -3.00
N ALA A 188 -11.58 -4.32 -3.32
CA ALA A 188 -11.39 -5.58 -2.60
C ALA A 188 -9.92 -5.96 -2.36
N PRO A 189 -9.00 -5.92 -3.35
CA PRO A 189 -7.60 -6.27 -3.10
C PRO A 189 -6.92 -5.35 -2.07
N ASP A 190 -7.28 -4.06 -2.02
CA ASP A 190 -6.71 -3.13 -1.04
C ASP A 190 -7.24 -3.41 0.37
N VAL A 191 -8.55 -3.66 0.48
CA VAL A 191 -9.18 -4.00 1.76
C VAL A 191 -8.61 -5.30 2.29
N VAL A 192 -8.49 -6.33 1.45
CA VAL A 192 -7.91 -7.63 1.85
C VAL A 192 -6.44 -7.48 2.23
N ALA A 193 -5.65 -6.74 1.45
CA ALA A 193 -4.26 -6.44 1.80
C ALA A 193 -4.17 -5.70 3.15
N GLY A 194 -5.06 -4.73 3.40
CA GLY A 194 -5.13 -4.00 4.66
C GLY A 194 -5.46 -4.90 5.85
N GLN A 195 -6.40 -5.84 5.69
CA GLN A 195 -6.71 -6.84 6.71
C GLN A 195 -5.54 -7.78 7.00
N ILE A 196 -4.78 -8.18 5.97
CA ILE A 196 -3.57 -8.97 6.14
C ILE A 196 -2.53 -8.19 6.94
N VAL A 197 -2.31 -6.91 6.61
CA VAL A 197 -1.36 -6.03 7.31
C VAL A 197 -1.77 -5.79 8.76
N LEU A 198 -3.06 -5.58 9.04
CA LEU A 198 -3.56 -5.43 10.41
C LEU A 198 -3.34 -6.72 11.21
N ALA A 199 -3.71 -7.88 10.65
CA ALA A 199 -3.48 -9.17 11.30
C ALA A 199 -1.99 -9.48 11.50
N ALA A 200 -1.12 -9.02 10.60
CA ALA A 200 0.34 -9.14 10.70
C ALA A 200 0.95 -8.35 11.88
N MET A 201 0.17 -7.54 12.57
CA MET A 201 0.55 -6.82 13.80
C MET A 201 -0.02 -7.45 15.08
N THR A 202 -0.83 -8.51 14.98
CA THR A 202 -1.48 -9.16 16.13
C THR A 202 -0.86 -10.52 16.45
N GLY A 203 -1.38 -11.21 17.47
CA GLY A 203 -1.01 -12.60 17.81
C GLY A 203 -1.56 -13.66 16.84
N THR A 204 -2.32 -13.27 15.82
CA THR A 204 -2.95 -14.17 14.84
C THR A 204 -2.64 -13.77 13.39
N PRO A 205 -1.35 -13.73 12.99
CA PRO A 205 -0.96 -13.33 11.65
C PRO A 205 -1.51 -14.30 10.59
N ARG A 206 -1.78 -13.75 9.40
CA ARG A 206 -2.30 -14.54 8.27
C ARG A 206 -1.18 -15.38 7.66
N LYS A 207 -1.49 -16.62 7.30
CA LYS A 207 -0.59 -17.47 6.52
C LYS A 207 -0.36 -16.88 5.13
N ARG A 208 0.79 -17.22 4.54
CA ARG A 208 1.10 -16.90 3.14
C ARG A 208 -0.03 -17.36 2.24
N LEU A 209 -0.44 -16.50 1.31
CA LEU A 209 -1.49 -16.84 0.36
C LEU A 209 -1.01 -17.98 -0.55
N PRO A 210 -1.88 -18.94 -0.89
CA PRO A 210 -1.55 -20.01 -1.84
C PRO A 210 -1.18 -19.42 -3.20
N GLU A 211 -0.53 -20.23 -4.04
CA GLU A 211 -0.26 -19.87 -5.42
C GLU A 211 -1.56 -19.67 -6.20
N VAL A 212 -1.56 -18.66 -7.07
CA VAL A 212 -2.70 -18.41 -7.95
C VAL A 212 -2.64 -19.46 -9.05
N GLY A 213 -3.63 -20.37 -9.08
CA GLY A 213 -3.75 -21.39 -10.12
C GLY A 213 -3.94 -20.79 -11.52
N SER A 214 -3.84 -21.63 -12.56
CA SER A 214 -3.94 -21.17 -13.95
C SER A 214 -5.25 -20.44 -14.26
N ALA A 215 -5.23 -19.44 -15.15
CA ALA A 215 -6.43 -18.68 -15.54
C ALA A 215 -7.60 -19.53 -16.10
N HIS A 216 -7.35 -20.79 -16.46
CA HIS A 216 -8.36 -21.71 -17.01
C HIS A 216 -9.16 -22.46 -15.94
N SER A 217 -8.85 -22.30 -14.65
CA SER A 217 -9.47 -23.07 -13.55
C SER A 217 -10.49 -22.28 -12.71
N GLY A 218 -10.87 -21.06 -13.11
CA GLY A 218 -11.78 -20.22 -12.32
C GLY A 218 -12.27 -18.97 -13.05
N ASP A 219 -12.99 -18.11 -12.33
CA ASP A 219 -13.42 -16.80 -12.84
C ASP A 219 -12.19 -15.92 -13.12
N LEU A 220 -12.09 -15.43 -14.36
CA LEU A 220 -11.01 -14.54 -14.80
C LEU A 220 -10.91 -13.30 -13.91
N TYR A 221 -12.05 -12.79 -13.43
CA TYR A 221 -12.08 -11.64 -12.55
C TYR A 221 -11.43 -11.96 -11.18
N GLU A 222 -11.82 -13.06 -10.54
CA GLU A 222 -11.21 -13.52 -9.29
C GLU A 222 -9.72 -13.78 -9.44
N HIS A 223 -9.31 -14.38 -10.55
CA HIS A 223 -7.90 -14.60 -10.88
C HIS A 223 -7.11 -13.28 -10.97
N ILE A 224 -7.65 -12.27 -11.65
CA ILE A 224 -7.03 -10.94 -11.75
C ILE A 224 -6.92 -10.29 -10.36
N ILE A 225 -7.98 -10.36 -9.54
CA ILE A 225 -7.97 -9.80 -8.18
C ILE A 225 -6.92 -10.51 -7.31
N ALA A 226 -6.79 -11.83 -7.41
CA ALA A 226 -5.78 -12.59 -6.69
C ALA A 226 -4.35 -12.20 -7.10
N LEU A 227 -4.10 -12.01 -8.40
CA LEU A 227 -2.81 -11.51 -8.90
C LEU A 227 -2.50 -10.10 -8.40
N MET A 228 -3.49 -9.20 -8.40
CA MET A 228 -3.32 -7.84 -7.87
C MET A 228 -2.98 -7.85 -6.38
N LEU A 229 -3.70 -8.63 -5.57
CA LEU A 229 -3.43 -8.78 -4.15
C LEU A 229 -2.02 -9.32 -3.89
N ARG A 230 -1.60 -10.36 -4.64
CA ARG A 230 -0.24 -10.91 -4.51
C ARG A 230 0.81 -9.87 -4.89
N GLY A 231 0.61 -9.15 -6.00
CA GLY A 231 1.53 -8.08 -6.43
C GLY A 231 1.67 -6.97 -5.38
N LEU A 232 0.59 -6.60 -4.68
CA LEU A 232 0.67 -5.65 -3.56
C LEU A 232 1.52 -6.20 -2.40
N LEU A 233 1.25 -7.42 -1.96
CA LEU A 233 1.98 -8.02 -0.83
C LEU A 233 3.46 -8.23 -1.15
N ASP A 234 3.77 -8.68 -2.37
CA ASP A 234 5.15 -8.81 -2.86
C ASP A 234 5.86 -7.45 -2.86
N GLN A 235 5.15 -6.38 -3.24
CA GLN A 235 5.70 -5.02 -3.17
C GLN A 235 5.95 -4.56 -1.73
N PHE A 236 5.04 -4.88 -0.79
CA PHE A 236 5.22 -4.53 0.62
C PHE A 236 6.46 -5.21 1.23
N ILE A 237 6.68 -6.47 0.83
CA ILE A 237 7.86 -7.25 1.21
C ILE A 237 9.12 -6.69 0.56
N ALA A 238 9.08 -6.39 -0.74
CA ALA A 238 10.21 -5.81 -1.46
C ALA A 238 10.63 -4.44 -0.91
N ASP A 239 9.71 -3.70 -0.31
CA ASP A 239 9.99 -2.42 0.33
C ASP A 239 10.47 -2.53 1.77
N GLY A 240 10.39 -3.72 2.36
CA GLY A 240 10.97 -4.05 3.66
C GLY A 240 10.12 -3.64 4.88
N TRP A 241 8.84 -3.32 4.69
CA TRP A 241 7.93 -3.00 5.81
C TRP A 241 6.93 -4.13 6.12
N LEU A 242 6.94 -5.19 5.32
CA LEU A 242 6.26 -6.46 5.58
C LEU A 242 7.27 -7.61 5.38
N VAL A 243 7.18 -8.67 6.17
CA VAL A 243 7.95 -9.90 5.97
C VAL A 243 7.02 -11.11 5.85
N CYS A 244 7.47 -12.17 5.20
CA CYS A 244 6.69 -13.39 5.05
C CYS A 244 7.60 -14.63 5.17
N ASP A 245 7.56 -15.28 6.33
CA ASP A 245 8.18 -16.60 6.56
C ASP A 245 7.10 -17.60 7.01
N GLY A 246 6.27 -17.99 6.05
CA GLY A 246 5.07 -18.82 6.29
C GLY A 246 3.85 -18.02 6.76
N THR A 247 4.04 -17.00 7.60
CA THR A 247 3.03 -16.01 7.99
C THR A 247 3.49 -14.59 7.65
N TYR A 248 2.54 -13.71 7.33
CA TYR A 248 2.82 -12.29 7.13
C TYR A 248 3.00 -11.60 8.48
N GLU A 249 4.08 -10.85 8.62
CA GLU A 249 4.38 -10.09 9.83
C GLU A 249 4.88 -8.68 9.48
N VAL A 250 4.43 -7.69 10.25
CA VAL A 250 5.05 -6.37 10.25
C VAL A 250 6.14 -6.36 11.31
N PRO A 251 7.41 -6.06 10.95
CA PRO A 251 8.50 -5.98 11.92
C PRO A 251 8.13 -5.09 13.11
N ALA A 252 8.35 -5.58 14.33
CA ALA A 252 7.92 -4.89 15.56
C ALA A 252 8.28 -3.39 15.61
N PRO A 253 9.50 -2.96 15.20
CA PRO A 253 9.85 -1.55 15.21
C PRO A 253 9.09 -0.68 14.21
N LEU A 254 8.47 -1.25 13.17
CA LEU A 254 7.71 -0.51 12.15
C LEU A 254 6.21 -0.47 12.43
N ARG A 255 5.69 -1.28 13.37
CA ARG A 255 4.24 -1.45 13.58
C ARG A 255 3.52 -0.14 13.87
N SER A 256 4.11 0.74 14.68
CA SER A 256 3.50 2.04 14.98
C SER A 256 3.34 2.92 13.72
N THR A 257 4.40 3.01 12.91
CA THR A 257 4.37 3.79 11.65
C THR A 257 3.39 3.20 10.64
N VAL A 258 3.34 1.86 10.51
CA VAL A 258 2.38 1.16 9.64
C VAL A 258 0.96 1.40 10.13
N LEU A 259 0.70 1.25 11.45
CA LEU A 259 -0.61 1.46 12.04
C LEU A 259 -1.11 2.90 11.83
N ASP A 260 -0.24 3.90 11.95
CA ASP A 260 -0.58 5.30 11.68
C ASP A 260 -0.95 5.52 10.21
N ALA A 261 -0.25 4.87 9.27
CA ALA A 261 -0.64 4.89 7.86
C ALA A 261 -2.03 4.29 7.66
N MET A 262 -2.33 3.15 8.30
CA MET A 262 -3.62 2.47 8.21
C MET A 262 -4.77 3.30 8.78
N LYS A 263 -4.57 4.00 9.90
CA LYS A 263 -5.55 4.93 10.49
C LYS A 263 -5.94 6.07 9.54
N SER A 264 -5.08 6.44 8.60
CA SER A 264 -5.33 7.54 7.64
C SER A 264 -6.13 7.12 6.39
N LEU A 265 -6.56 5.86 6.32
CA LEU A 265 -7.29 5.30 5.19
C LEU A 265 -8.80 5.43 5.38
N ARG A 266 -9.45 6.07 4.40
CA ARG A 266 -10.88 6.43 4.46
C ARG A 266 -11.83 5.25 4.65
N TYR A 267 -11.46 4.04 4.24
CA TYR A 267 -12.34 2.88 4.38
C TYR A 267 -12.46 2.37 5.83
N TYR A 268 -11.62 2.85 6.76
CA TYR A 268 -11.78 2.61 8.19
C TYR A 268 -12.53 3.75 8.91
N GLU A 269 -12.59 4.97 8.33
CA GLU A 269 -13.34 6.10 8.90
C GLU A 269 -14.86 5.83 8.95
N THR A 270 -15.39 5.06 7.99
CA THR A 270 -16.83 4.72 7.93
C THR A 270 -17.29 3.68 8.96
N ASP A 271 -16.38 2.87 9.50
CA ASP A 271 -16.72 1.90 10.54
C ASP A 271 -16.87 2.59 11.91
N ASP A 272 -16.24 3.76 12.12
CA ASP A 272 -16.28 4.54 13.36
C ASP A 272 -17.61 5.28 13.59
N LEU A 273 -18.33 5.65 12.53
CA LEU A 273 -19.63 6.33 12.65
C LEU A 273 -20.79 5.38 13.01
N ASN A 274 -20.54 4.07 13.02
CA ASN A 274 -21.54 3.03 13.26
C ASN A 274 -21.29 2.22 14.55
N ARG A 275 -20.31 2.61 15.39
CA ARG A 275 -20.08 2.04 16.74
C ARG A 275 -20.68 2.93 17.82
#